data_AF-A0A0S9RTB9-F1
#
_entry.id   AF-A0A0S9RTB9-F1
#
_cell.length_a   1.000
_cell.length_b   1.000
_cell.length_c   1.000
_cell.angle_alpha   90.00
_cell.angle_beta   90.00
_cell.angle_gamma   90.00
#
_symmetry.space_group_name_H-M   'P 1'
#
loop_
_entity.id
_entity.type
_entity.pdbx_description
1 polymer ?
#
loop_
_entity_poly.entity_id
_entity_poly.type
_entity_poly.pdbx_seq_one_letter_code
_entity_poly.pdbx_strand_id
1 'polypeptide(L)'
;MAGSAIVSGGARPPRCVHYVGFRDDRYQNAYRVFGGPRVIHRRWDFYATRDVGPDDVVIFAEGDETQAMATRNATDLDERWLFGATPLPDP
;
A
#
# COMPACT_ATOMS: atom_id res chain seq x y z
N MET A 1 -21.27 21.54 25.95
CA MET A 1 -21.33 21.88 24.52
C MET A 1 -19.90 22.03 24.02
N ALA A 2 -19.30 20.97 23.48
CA ALA A 2 -17.99 21.03 22.84
C ALA A 2 -18.20 20.69 21.37
N GLY A 3 -18.12 21.70 20.50
CA GLY A 3 -18.29 21.55 19.07
C GLY A 3 -17.06 20.87 18.46
N SER A 4 -17.26 19.67 17.93
CA SER A 4 -16.30 19.04 17.02
C SER A 4 -16.31 19.82 15.71
N ALA A 5 -15.23 20.55 15.43
CA ALA A 5 -15.05 21.19 14.13
C ALA A 5 -14.78 20.11 13.09
N ILE A 6 -15.81 19.74 12.32
CA ILE A 6 -15.62 19.08 11.03
C ILE A 6 -15.19 20.18 10.08
N VAL A 7 -13.91 20.20 9.72
CA VAL A 7 -13.39 21.10 8.69
C VAL A 7 -13.96 20.68 7.34
N SER A 8 -15.09 21.28 6.97
CA SER A 8 -15.57 21.33 5.58
C SER A 8 -14.81 22.44 4.84
N GLY A 9 -13.65 22.08 4.31
CA GLY A 9 -12.96 22.81 3.24
C GLY A 9 -12.42 21.76 2.29
N GLY A 10 -12.73 21.85 0.99
CA GLY A 10 -12.51 20.80 -0.03
C GLY A 10 -11.15 20.08 0.07
N ALA A 11 -11.09 19.05 0.90
CA ALA A 11 -9.87 18.37 1.26
C ALA A 11 -9.62 17.28 0.22
N ARG A 12 -8.56 17.47 -0.56
CA ARG A 12 -7.97 16.39 -1.34
C ARG A 12 -7.73 15.21 -0.39
N PRO A 13 -8.16 13.98 -0.72
CA PRO A 13 -7.93 12.83 0.16
C PRO A 13 -6.44 12.75 0.51
N PRO A 14 -6.10 12.36 1.75
CA PRO A 14 -4.71 12.33 2.19
C PRO A 14 -3.91 11.36 1.33
N ARG A 15 -2.73 11.80 0.88
CA ARG A 15 -1.77 10.97 0.13
C ARG A 15 -1.44 9.69 0.89
N CYS A 16 -1.73 8.54 0.28
CA CYS A 16 -1.41 7.21 0.76
C CYS A 16 -0.15 6.67 0.06
N VAL A 17 0.56 5.75 0.71
CA VAL A 17 1.71 5.04 0.14
C VAL A 17 1.37 3.56 -0.05
N HIS A 18 1.35 3.11 -1.30
CA HIS A 18 1.08 1.73 -1.68
C HIS A 18 2.41 1.00 -1.86
N TYR A 19 2.68 0.02 -1.00
CA TYR A 19 3.86 -0.83 -1.08
C TYR A 19 3.50 -2.11 -1.82
N VAL A 20 4.02 -2.31 -3.02
CA VAL A 20 3.61 -3.40 -3.92
C VAL A 20 4.66 -4.48 -4.00
N GLY A 21 4.27 -5.71 -3.69
CA GLY A 21 5.08 -6.91 -3.93
C GLY A 21 6.18 -7.19 -2.91
N PHE A 22 6.24 -6.44 -1.80
CA PHE A 22 7.18 -6.72 -0.73
C PHE A 22 6.84 -8.04 -0.02
N ARG A 23 7.87 -8.84 0.28
CA ARG A 23 7.74 -10.16 0.94
C ARG A 23 8.73 -10.38 2.07
N ASP A 24 9.57 -9.39 2.32
CA ASP A 24 10.75 -9.49 3.18
C ASP A 24 11.00 -8.15 3.87
N ASP A 25 12.14 -8.05 4.55
CA ASP A 25 12.55 -6.90 5.34
C ASP A 25 12.86 -5.64 4.52
N ARG A 26 12.95 -5.73 3.18
CA ARG A 26 13.11 -4.54 2.31
C ARG A 26 11.95 -3.55 2.48
N TYR A 27 10.77 -4.05 2.85
CA TYR A 27 9.63 -3.21 3.22
C TYR A 27 10.00 -2.19 4.31
N GLN A 28 10.77 -2.60 5.32
CA GLN A 28 11.11 -1.71 6.44
C GLN A 28 11.96 -0.54 5.98
N ASN A 29 12.88 -0.78 5.04
CA ASN A 29 13.73 0.27 4.49
C ASN A 29 12.90 1.24 3.66
N ALA A 30 11.99 0.73 2.83
CA ALA A 30 11.04 1.56 2.09
C ALA A 30 10.16 2.39 3.03
N TYR A 31 9.60 1.77 4.08
CA TYR A 31 8.76 2.45 5.05
C TYR A 31 9.48 3.56 5.83
N ARG A 32 10.76 3.36 6.18
CA ARG A 32 11.57 4.41 6.83
C ARG A 32 11.77 5.64 5.95
N VAL A 33 11.75 5.48 4.62
CA VAL A 33 11.94 6.58 3.65
C VAL A 33 10.60 7.24 3.29
N PHE A 34 9.57 6.44 3.01
CA PHE A 34 8.31 6.94 2.44
C PHE A 34 7.17 7.07 3.45
N GLY A 35 7.23 6.39 4.60
CA GLY A 35 6.26 6.51 5.69
C GLY A 35 4.86 5.97 5.38
N GLY A 36 3.84 6.62 5.97
CA GLY A 36 2.42 6.32 5.75
C GLY A 36 1.55 7.59 5.80
N PRO A 37 0.20 7.52 5.67
CA PRO A 37 -0.69 6.35 5.62
C PRO A 37 -0.35 5.34 4.53
N ARG A 38 -0.66 4.05 4.72
CA ARG A 38 -0.14 2.98 3.85
C ARG A 38 -1.17 1.89 3.50
N VAL A 39 -1.00 1.33 2.31
CA VAL A 39 -1.61 0.07 1.84
C VAL A 39 -0.47 -0.85 1.37
N ILE A 40 -0.59 -2.16 1.57
CA ILE A 40 0.46 -3.11 1.18
C ILE A 40 -0.15 -4.14 0.24
N HIS A 41 0.06 -3.94 -1.06
CA HIS A 41 -0.44 -4.83 -2.10
C HIS A 41 0.47 -6.05 -2.22
N ARG A 42 -0.10 -7.27 -2.19
CA ARG A 42 0.68 -8.51 -2.41
C ARG A 42 1.36 -8.54 -3.77
N ARG A 43 0.76 -7.89 -4.78
CA ARG A 43 1.15 -7.92 -6.18
C ARG A 43 0.54 -6.73 -6.91
N TRP A 44 1.10 -6.38 -8.06
CA TRP A 44 0.50 -5.41 -8.97
C TRP A 44 -0.63 -6.06 -9.76
N ASP A 45 -1.87 -5.94 -9.28
CA ASP A 45 -3.06 -6.52 -9.91
C ASP A 45 -4.15 -5.48 -10.18
N PHE A 46 -5.30 -5.95 -10.65
CA PHE A 46 -6.41 -5.09 -11.03
C PHE A 46 -7.06 -4.34 -9.87
N TYR A 47 -6.97 -4.84 -8.65
CA TYR A 47 -7.41 -4.08 -7.48
C TYR A 47 -6.38 -3.03 -7.11
N ALA A 48 -5.10 -3.38 -7.08
CA ALA A 48 -4.02 -2.44 -6.78
C ALA A 48 -4.05 -1.22 -7.72
N THR A 49 -4.25 -1.42 -9.03
CA THR A 49 -4.31 -0.31 -10.00
C THR A 49 -5.50 0.61 -9.83
N ARG A 50 -6.60 0.12 -9.26
CA ARG A 50 -7.83 0.90 -9.03
C ARG A 50 -7.86 1.58 -7.66
N ASP A 51 -7.11 1.04 -6.72
CA ASP A 51 -6.97 1.56 -5.37
C ASP A 51 -6.03 2.77 -5.32
N VAL A 52 -5.02 2.82 -6.19
CA VAL A 52 -4.09 3.95 -6.30
C VAL A 52 -4.82 5.18 -6.85
N GLY A 53 -4.92 6.22 -6.01
CA GLY A 53 -5.43 7.52 -6.37
C GLY A 53 -4.39 8.42 -7.05
N PRO A 54 -4.81 9.54 -7.67
CA PRO A 54 -3.92 10.47 -8.39
C PRO A 54 -2.81 11.13 -7.56
N ASP A 55 -2.90 11.07 -6.23
CA ASP A 55 -1.97 11.69 -5.28
C ASP A 55 -1.14 10.69 -4.50
N ASP A 56 -1.45 9.42 -4.67
CA ASP A 56 -0.82 8.37 -3.92
C ASP A 56 0.57 8.10 -4.50
N VAL A 57 1.41 7.50 -3.66
CA VAL A 57 2.73 7.06 -4.09
C VAL A 57 2.79 5.56 -4.07
N VAL A 58 3.25 4.99 -5.17
CA VAL A 58 3.42 3.55 -5.32
C VAL A 58 4.91 3.24 -5.23
N ILE A 59 5.27 2.36 -4.31
CA ILE A 59 6.63 1.86 -4.14
C ILE A 59 6.62 0.39 -4.51
N PHE A 60 7.33 0.03 -5.58
CA PHE A 60 7.43 -1.34 -6.03
C PHE A 60 8.65 -2.03 -5.42
N ALA A 61 8.46 -3.27 -4.95
CA ALA A 61 9.58 -4.11 -4.54
C ALA A 61 10.45 -4.56 -5.72
N GLU A 62 9.83 -4.66 -6.91
CA GLU A 62 10.45 -5.07 -8.17
C GLU A 62 9.77 -4.33 -9.33
N GLY A 63 10.57 -3.91 -10.32
CA GLY A 63 10.08 -3.17 -11.48
C GLY A 63 9.46 -1.82 -11.13
N ASP A 64 8.46 -1.43 -11.91
CA ASP A 64 7.73 -0.18 -11.81
C ASP A 64 6.28 -0.37 -12.30
N GLU A 65 5.52 0.72 -12.47
CA GLU A 65 4.11 0.68 -12.89
C GLU A 65 3.88 0.10 -14.29
N THR A 66 4.92 0.03 -15.13
CA THR A 66 4.84 -0.50 -16.49
C THR A 66 4.91 -2.03 -16.54
N GLN A 67 5.19 -2.68 -15.41
CA GLN A 67 5.25 -4.14 -15.33
C GLN A 67 3.90 -4.79 -15.66
N ALA A 68 3.96 -6.02 -16.18
CA ALA A 68 2.75 -6.78 -16.46
C ALA A 68 1.95 -7.01 -15.17
N MET A 69 0.67 -6.66 -15.21
CA MET A 69 -0.23 -6.93 -14.10
C MET A 69 -0.38 -8.43 -13.87
N ALA A 70 -0.45 -8.83 -12.60
CA ALA A 70 -0.75 -10.20 -12.23
C ALA A 70 -2.15 -10.59 -12.71
N THR A 71 -2.27 -11.83 -13.21
CA THR A 71 -3.53 -12.35 -13.78
C THR A 71 -4.60 -12.66 -12.73
N ARG A 72 -4.22 -12.77 -11.47
CA ARG A 72 -5.12 -13.03 -10.35
C ARG A 72 -4.93 -11.97 -9.28
N ASN A 73 -6.06 -11.48 -8.79
CA ASN A 73 -6.09 -10.56 -7.66
C ASN A 73 -5.66 -11.24 -6.36
N ALA A 74 -5.21 -10.46 -5.39
CA ALA A 74 -4.94 -10.94 -4.05
C ALA A 74 -5.36 -9.92 -2.99
N THR A 75 -5.61 -10.40 -1.77
CA THR A 75 -5.88 -9.52 -0.62
C THR A 75 -4.61 -8.84 -0.17
N ASP A 76 -4.75 -7.59 0.25
CA ASP A 76 -3.68 -6.78 0.82
C ASP A 76 -3.08 -7.42 2.08
N LEU A 77 -1.87 -6.97 2.40
CA LEU A 77 -1.11 -7.45 3.53
C LEU A 77 -1.31 -6.58 4.77
N ASP A 78 -1.38 -7.27 5.89
CA ASP A 78 -1.08 -6.67 7.18
C ASP A 78 0.44 -6.64 7.35
N GLU A 79 0.98 -5.48 7.79
CA GLU A 79 2.42 -5.27 7.94
C GLU A 79 3.09 -6.34 8.82
N ARG A 80 2.37 -6.92 9.79
CA ARG A 80 2.90 -7.93 10.72
C ARG A 80 3.43 -9.17 9.99
N TRP A 81 2.95 -9.42 8.77
CA TRP A 81 3.31 -10.57 7.96
C TRP A 81 4.63 -10.35 7.21
N LEU A 82 5.12 -9.11 7.20
CA LEU A 82 6.46 -8.73 6.71
C LEU A 82 7.48 -8.66 7.85
N PHE A 83 7.03 -8.82 9.10
CA PHE A 83 7.86 -8.86 10.30
C PHE A 83 7.86 -10.28 10.88
N GLY A 84 8.76 -11.14 10.39
CA GLY A 84 9.08 -12.42 11.02
C GLY A 84 8.44 -13.66 10.38
N ALA A 85 9.01 -14.81 10.72
CA ALA A 85 8.97 -16.10 10.02
C ALA A 85 7.61 -16.83 9.96
N THR A 86 6.48 -16.14 10.04
CA THR A 86 5.19 -16.76 9.72
C THR A 86 5.01 -16.65 8.21
N PRO A 87 5.10 -17.75 7.44
CA PRO A 87 4.82 -17.71 6.03
C PRO A 87 3.41 -17.15 5.85
N LEU A 88 3.25 -16.24 4.90
CA LEU A 88 1.94 -15.82 4.40
C LEU A 88 1.08 -17.08 4.20
N PRO A 89 -0.04 -17.27 4.93
CA PRO A 89 -1.04 -18.21 4.48
C PRO A 89 -1.43 -17.81 3.05
N ASP A 90 -1.26 -18.79 2.16
CA ASP A 90 -1.76 -18.72 0.80
C ASP A 90 -3.29 -18.59 0.84
N PRO A 91 -3.87 -17.63 0.09
CA PRO A 91 -5.20 -17.79 -0.47
C PRO A 91 -5.16 -18.63 -1.75
#